data_AF-A0A537P979-F1
#
_entry.id   AF-A0A537P979-F1
#
_cell.length_a   1.000
_cell.length_b   1.000
_cell.length_c   1.000
_cell.angle_alpha   90.00
_cell.angle_beta   90.00
_cell.angle_gamma   90.00
#
_symmetry.space_group_name_H-M   'P 1'
#
loop_
_entity.id
_entity.type
_entity.pdbx_description
1 polymer ?
#
loop_
_entity_poly.entity_id
_entity_poly.type
_entity_poly.pdbx_seq_one_letter_code
_entity_poly.pdbx_strand_id
1 'polypeptide(L)'
;MIFMLFAVAIAVLFFAGSLILLRLGQHLGLRHRKRSGSEGIGGLATVEGAIFGLMGLLLAFTISGALQRFDDRRQLVIQEGTAATTAYDRLSLFGGDDARRLQTSLKEYVRARIDLYRMAHDFLLVQRAEDFSDQQEKKLLELKNQLWDAAVAACPQPNYRPACALSLPALNSLFEVARLRAGAAEKHPPQI
;
A
#
# COMPACT_ATOMS: atom_id res chain seq x y z
N MET A 1 -13.72 -19.43 -3.59
CA MET A 1 -15.06 -19.80 -4.10
C MET A 1 -16.18 -18.95 -3.50
N ILE A 2 -16.28 -18.81 -2.16
CA ILE A 2 -17.31 -17.99 -1.48
C ILE A 2 -17.32 -16.52 -1.94
N PHE A 3 -16.15 -15.87 -2.04
CA PHE A 3 -16.05 -14.50 -2.53
C PHE A 3 -16.57 -14.32 -3.97
N MET A 4 -16.27 -15.29 -4.85
CA MET A 4 -16.72 -15.25 -6.24
C MET A 4 -18.24 -15.37 -6.34
N LEU A 5 -18.84 -16.29 -5.56
CA LEU A 5 -20.30 -16.45 -5.48
C LEU A 5 -20.97 -15.19 -4.91
N PHE A 6 -20.38 -14.58 -3.89
CA PHE A 6 -20.86 -13.31 -3.31
C PHE A 6 -20.81 -12.15 -4.33
N ALA A 7 -19.68 -12.01 -5.04
CA ALA A 7 -19.51 -10.98 -6.06
C ALA A 7 -20.53 -11.15 -7.22
N VAL A 8 -20.73 -12.38 -7.69
CA VAL A 8 -21.73 -12.68 -8.73
C VAL A 8 -23.14 -12.41 -8.23
N ALA A 9 -23.48 -12.79 -7.00
CA ALA A 9 -24.79 -12.52 -6.42
C ALA A 9 -25.09 -11.01 -6.33
N ILE A 10 -24.11 -10.21 -5.88
CA ILE A 10 -24.22 -8.75 -5.86
C ILE A 10 -24.41 -8.20 -7.28
N ALA A 11 -23.62 -8.65 -8.25
CA ALA A 11 -23.72 -8.18 -9.63
C ALA A 11 -25.10 -8.45 -10.23
N VAL A 12 -25.64 -9.66 -10.02
CA VAL A 12 -27.00 -10.04 -10.47
C VAL A 12 -28.06 -9.20 -9.76
N LEU A 13 -27.92 -8.97 -8.45
CA LEU A 13 -28.84 -8.15 -7.66
C LEU A 13 -28.90 -6.70 -8.18
N PHE A 14 -27.74 -6.06 -8.39
CA PHE A 14 -27.66 -4.71 -8.94
C PHE A 14 -28.23 -4.63 -10.37
N PHE A 15 -27.92 -5.62 -11.20
CA PHE A 15 -28.44 -5.68 -12.58
C PHE A 15 -29.97 -5.79 -12.59
N ALA A 16 -30.53 -6.78 -11.88
CA ALA A 16 -31.97 -6.97 -11.78
C ALA A 16 -32.66 -5.76 -11.13
N GLY A 17 -32.10 -5.22 -10.06
CA GLY A 17 -32.59 -4.02 -9.38
C GLY A 17 -32.65 -2.80 -10.31
N SER A 18 -31.61 -2.57 -11.12
CA SER A 18 -31.59 -1.46 -12.08
C SER A 18 -32.67 -1.60 -13.16
N LEU A 19 -32.90 -2.80 -13.68
CA LEU A 19 -33.97 -3.07 -14.65
C LEU A 19 -35.37 -2.83 -14.06
N ILE A 20 -35.59 -3.26 -12.80
CA ILE A 20 -36.85 -3.06 -12.09
C ILE A 20 -37.12 -1.57 -11.88
N LEU A 21 -36.13 -0.83 -11.38
CA LEU A 21 -36.24 0.62 -11.17
C LEU A 21 -36.46 1.37 -12.48
N LEU A 22 -35.80 0.98 -13.57
CA LEU A 22 -36.00 1.58 -14.89
C LEU A 22 -37.44 1.38 -15.38
N ARG A 23 -37.97 0.16 -15.27
CA ARG A 23 -39.35 -0.16 -15.64
C ARG A 23 -40.36 0.60 -14.79
N LEU A 24 -40.13 0.69 -13.48
CA LEU A 24 -40.96 1.45 -12.55
C LEU A 24 -40.95 2.95 -12.89
N GLY A 25 -39.77 3.52 -13.13
CA GLY A 25 -39.60 4.91 -13.53
C GLY A 25 -40.32 5.23 -14.85
N GLN A 26 -40.18 4.36 -15.85
CA GLN A 26 -40.92 4.47 -17.12
C GLN A 26 -42.43 4.42 -16.91
N HIS A 27 -42.92 3.48 -16.10
CA HIS A 27 -44.36 3.33 -15.86
C HIS A 27 -44.95 4.52 -15.10
N LEU A 28 -44.24 5.03 -14.10
CA LEU A 28 -44.61 6.22 -13.33
C LEU A 28 -44.57 7.48 -14.19
N GLY A 29 -43.52 7.66 -15.00
CA GLY A 29 -43.37 8.78 -15.93
C GLY A 29 -44.48 8.82 -16.97
N LEU A 30 -44.84 7.66 -17.56
CA LEU A 30 -45.96 7.56 -18.51
C LEU A 30 -47.32 7.85 -17.85
N ARG A 31 -47.55 7.37 -16.61
CA ARG A 31 -48.77 7.69 -15.84
C ARG A 31 -48.86 9.19 -15.50
N HIS A 32 -47.74 9.81 -15.14
CA HIS A 32 -47.69 11.24 -14.82
C HIS A 32 -47.93 12.10 -16.06
N ARG A 33 -47.31 11.75 -17.20
CA ARG A 33 -47.51 12.45 -18.49
C ARG A 33 -48.96 12.39 -18.98
N LYS A 34 -49.67 11.28 -18.73
CA LYS A 34 -51.11 11.16 -19.04
C LYS A 34 -52.01 12.03 -18.16
N ARG A 35 -51.59 12.39 -16.93
CA ARG A 35 -52.38 13.19 -15.98
C ARG A 35 -52.09 14.69 -16.06
N SER A 36 -50.86 15.10 -16.36
CA SER A 36 -50.40 16.50 -16.23
C SER A 36 -50.17 17.24 -17.55
N GLY A 37 -50.38 16.62 -18.72
CA GLY A 37 -50.07 17.22 -20.02
C GLY A 37 -48.57 17.38 -20.30
N SER A 38 -48.21 17.76 -21.53
CA SER A 38 -46.81 17.79 -22.03
C SER A 38 -45.86 18.77 -21.30
N GLU A 39 -46.38 19.66 -20.46
CA GLU A 39 -45.61 20.74 -19.83
C GLU A 39 -44.94 20.34 -18.50
N GLY A 40 -45.23 19.15 -17.97
CA GLY A 40 -44.80 18.72 -16.62
C GLY A 40 -43.42 18.05 -16.48
N ILE A 41 -42.54 18.10 -17.49
CA ILE A 41 -41.19 17.46 -17.43
C ILE A 41 -40.11 18.48 -17.02
N GLY A 42 -40.43 19.40 -16.11
CA GLY A 42 -39.44 20.30 -15.50
C GLY A 42 -38.74 19.61 -14.33
N GLY A 43 -37.41 19.50 -14.38
CA GLY A 43 -36.60 19.07 -13.22
C GLY A 43 -35.76 17.79 -13.41
N LEU A 44 -35.96 17.01 -14.48
CA LEU A 44 -35.10 15.85 -14.77
C LEU A 44 -33.64 16.27 -14.94
N ALA A 45 -33.37 17.31 -15.75
CA ALA A 45 -32.03 17.86 -15.94
C ALA A 45 -31.41 18.38 -14.63
N THR A 46 -32.23 18.92 -13.72
CA THR A 46 -31.78 19.36 -12.39
C THR A 46 -31.38 18.19 -11.51
N VAL A 47 -32.16 17.10 -11.51
CA VAL A 47 -31.85 15.88 -10.76
C VAL A 47 -30.62 15.18 -11.34
N GLU A 48 -30.51 15.06 -12.67
CA GLU A 48 -29.32 14.53 -13.35
C GLU A 48 -28.07 15.35 -13.01
N GLY A 49 -28.16 16.68 -13.07
CA GLY A 49 -27.07 17.58 -12.67
C GLY A 49 -26.64 17.38 -11.22
N ALA A 50 -27.59 17.22 -10.29
CA ALA A 50 -27.28 16.95 -8.88
C ALA A 50 -26.60 15.59 -8.68
N ILE A 51 -27.05 14.53 -9.38
CA ILE A 51 -26.43 13.20 -9.34
C ILE A 51 -25.00 13.25 -9.88
N PHE A 52 -24.81 13.86 -11.05
CA PHE A 52 -23.47 14.00 -11.64
C PHE A 52 -22.54 14.86 -10.78
N GLY A 53 -23.06 15.92 -10.16
CA GLY A 53 -22.30 16.74 -9.21
C GLY A 53 -21.87 15.94 -7.98
N LEU A 54 -22.77 15.17 -7.38
CA LEU A 54 -22.46 14.33 -6.22
C LEU A 54 -21.50 13.18 -6.58
N MET A 55 -21.66 12.56 -7.75
CA MET A 55 -20.75 11.54 -8.24
C MET A 55 -19.35 12.12 -8.51
N GLY A 56 -19.27 13.30 -9.12
CA GLY A 56 -18.02 14.03 -9.32
C GLY A 56 -17.32 14.34 -8.00
N LEU A 57 -18.08 14.78 -6.98
CA LEU A 57 -17.56 15.05 -5.64
C LEU A 57 -17.00 13.79 -4.96
N LEU A 58 -17.74 12.67 -5.01
CA LEU A 58 -17.30 11.39 -4.46
C LEU A 58 -16.03 10.88 -5.15
N LEU A 59 -15.97 10.98 -6.48
CA LEU A 59 -14.76 10.64 -7.24
C LEU A 59 -13.58 11.52 -6.85
N ALA A 60 -13.79 12.83 -6.74
CA ALA A 60 -12.73 13.77 -6.34
C ALA A 60 -12.14 13.42 -4.97
N PHE A 61 -12.99 13.15 -3.97
CA PHE A 61 -12.53 12.74 -2.63
C PHE A 61 -11.87 11.36 -2.62
N THR A 62 -12.38 10.41 -3.41
CA THR A 62 -11.78 9.08 -3.52
C THR A 62 -10.38 9.15 -4.13
N ILE A 63 -10.22 9.90 -5.23
CA ILE A 63 -8.92 10.09 -5.90
C ILE A 63 -7.97 10.86 -4.99
N SER A 64 -8.42 11.93 -4.34
CA SER A 64 -7.59 12.70 -3.40
C SER A 64 -7.05 11.83 -2.27
N GLY A 65 -7.91 11.02 -1.64
CA GLY A 65 -7.49 10.10 -0.58
C GLY A 65 -6.60 8.96 -1.08
N ALA A 66 -6.77 8.51 -2.32
CA ALA A 66 -5.87 7.53 -2.94
C ALA A 66 -4.49 8.14 -3.22
N LEU A 67 -4.45 9.36 -3.76
CA LEU A 67 -3.22 10.08 -4.10
C LEU A 67 -2.38 10.33 -2.85
N GLN A 68 -3.00 10.76 -1.74
CA GLN A 68 -2.30 11.01 -0.49
C GLN A 68 -1.65 9.74 0.08
N ARG A 69 -2.37 8.60 0.09
CA ARG A 69 -1.79 7.32 0.52
C ARG A 69 -0.67 6.84 -0.40
N PHE A 70 -0.80 7.09 -1.70
CA PHE A 70 0.25 6.78 -2.66
C PHE A 70 1.50 7.62 -2.40
N ASP A 71 1.34 8.93 -2.17
CA ASP A 71 2.46 9.83 -1.90
C ASP A 71 3.15 9.51 -0.56
N ASP A 72 2.39 9.20 0.49
CA ASP A 72 2.93 8.70 1.77
C ASP A 72 3.83 7.47 1.56
N ARG A 73 3.35 6.47 0.81
CA ARG A 73 4.09 5.24 0.51
C ARG A 73 5.33 5.55 -0.33
N ARG A 74 5.23 6.43 -1.32
CA ARG A 74 6.34 6.86 -2.16
C ARG A 74 7.43 7.57 -1.34
N GLN A 75 7.04 8.45 -0.42
CA GLN A 75 7.97 9.14 0.46
C GLN A 75 8.73 8.16 1.36
N LEU A 76 8.04 7.14 1.92
CA LEU A 76 8.70 6.09 2.71
C LEU A 76 9.71 5.27 1.90
N VAL A 77 9.44 5.00 0.61
CA VAL A 77 10.42 4.33 -0.28
C VAL A 77 11.68 5.16 -0.44
N ILE A 78 11.53 6.47 -0.66
CA ILE A 78 12.66 7.40 -0.80
C ILE A 78 13.45 7.45 0.52
N GLN A 79 12.77 7.60 1.65
CA GLN A 79 13.40 7.63 2.97
C GLN A 79 14.15 6.32 3.28
N GLU A 80 13.59 5.15 2.95
CA GLU A 80 14.25 3.87 3.15
C GLU A 80 15.52 3.77 2.30
N GLY A 81 15.46 4.21 1.04
CA GLY A 81 16.62 4.27 0.16
C GLY A 81 17.72 5.19 0.70
N THR A 82 17.37 6.38 1.17
CA THR A 82 18.33 7.32 1.78
C THR A 82 18.95 6.76 3.06
N ALA A 83 18.14 6.13 3.92
CA ALA A 83 18.63 5.49 5.14
C ALA A 83 19.56 4.32 4.81
N ALA A 84 19.24 3.52 3.79
CA ALA A 84 20.08 2.42 3.33
C ALA A 84 21.44 2.89 2.82
N THR A 85 21.47 3.94 1.99
CA THR A 85 22.72 4.55 1.52
C THR A 85 23.54 5.09 2.69
N THR A 86 22.90 5.81 3.62
CA THR A 86 23.59 6.36 4.79
C THR A 86 24.18 5.26 5.67
N ALA A 87 23.46 4.16 5.89
CA ALA A 87 23.97 3.00 6.61
C ALA A 87 25.13 2.35 5.87
N TYR A 88 25.02 2.17 4.54
CA TYR A 88 26.08 1.60 3.71
C TYR A 88 27.39 2.38 3.80
N ASP A 89 27.31 3.70 3.72
CA ASP A 89 28.47 4.58 3.79
C ASP A 89 29.11 4.54 5.19
N ARG A 90 28.29 4.54 6.25
CA ARG A 90 28.82 4.49 7.63
C ARG A 90 29.43 3.14 7.99
N LEU A 91 28.92 2.04 7.45
CA LEU A 91 29.54 0.73 7.59
C LEU A 91 30.97 0.67 7.02
N SER A 92 31.34 1.57 6.09
CA SER A 92 32.72 1.66 5.60
C SER A 92 33.73 2.07 6.69
N LEU A 93 33.26 2.69 7.78
CA LEU A 93 34.11 3.16 8.89
C LEU A 93 34.74 2.02 9.70
N PHE A 94 34.21 0.79 9.61
CA PHE A 94 34.85 -0.39 10.19
C PHE A 94 36.14 -0.77 9.44
N GLY A 95 36.34 -0.30 8.20
CA GLY A 95 37.52 -0.62 7.40
C GLY A 95 37.75 -2.13 7.15
N GLY A 96 38.78 -2.43 6.37
CA GLY A 96 39.25 -3.81 6.17
C GLY A 96 38.19 -4.80 5.65
N ASP A 97 38.27 -6.03 6.13
CA ASP A 97 37.32 -7.10 5.80
C ASP A 97 35.97 -6.94 6.49
N ASP A 98 35.94 -6.33 7.67
CA ASP A 98 34.71 -6.17 8.45
C ASP A 98 33.75 -5.20 7.75
N ALA A 99 34.25 -4.07 7.21
CA ALA A 99 33.43 -3.18 6.38
C ALA A 99 32.84 -3.90 5.15
N ARG A 100 33.65 -4.70 4.44
CA ARG A 100 33.18 -5.44 3.26
C ARG A 100 32.09 -6.46 3.62
N ARG A 101 32.27 -7.19 4.71
CA ARG A 101 31.29 -8.17 5.21
C ARG A 101 29.97 -7.50 5.57
N LEU A 102 30.02 -6.43 6.36
CA LEU A 102 28.82 -5.70 6.80
C LEU A 102 28.09 -5.04 5.61
N GLN A 103 28.82 -4.41 4.69
CA GLN A 103 28.25 -3.83 3.47
C GLN A 103 27.61 -4.89 2.55
N THR A 104 28.18 -6.10 2.49
CA THR A 104 27.60 -7.21 1.73
C THR A 104 26.30 -7.71 2.38
N SER A 105 26.30 -7.90 3.70
CA SER A 105 25.08 -8.27 4.45
C SER A 105 23.97 -7.23 4.31
N LEU A 106 24.31 -5.93 4.34
CA LEU A 106 23.34 -4.86 4.06
C LEU A 106 22.77 -4.94 2.64
N LYS A 107 23.61 -5.20 1.63
CA LYS A 107 23.15 -5.39 0.25
C LYS A 107 22.19 -6.58 0.12
N GLU A 108 22.45 -7.68 0.82
CA GLU A 108 21.58 -8.85 0.85
C GLU A 108 20.22 -8.53 1.49
N TYR A 109 20.22 -7.82 2.62
CA TYR A 109 19.01 -7.33 3.27
C TYR A 109 18.19 -6.42 2.33
N VAL A 110 18.83 -5.42 1.71
CA VAL A 110 18.16 -4.48 0.79
C VAL A 110 17.65 -5.19 -0.45
N ARG A 111 18.39 -6.18 -0.99
CA ARG A 111 17.93 -6.98 -2.13
C ARG A 111 16.68 -7.79 -1.78
N ALA A 112 16.67 -8.45 -0.62
CA ALA A 112 15.48 -9.16 -0.13
C ALA A 112 14.28 -8.21 0.04
N ARG A 113 14.52 -6.96 0.49
CA ARG A 113 13.47 -5.93 0.56
C ARG A 113 12.95 -5.55 -0.82
N ILE A 114 13.82 -5.36 -1.81
CA ILE A 114 13.41 -5.07 -3.18
C ILE A 114 12.59 -6.24 -3.76
N ASP A 115 13.02 -7.47 -3.52
CA ASP A 115 12.33 -8.67 -4.01
C ASP A 115 10.94 -8.85 -3.39
N LEU A 116 10.77 -8.47 -2.11
CA LEU A 116 9.47 -8.42 -1.44
C LEU A 116 8.46 -7.56 -2.21
N TYR A 117 8.89 -6.40 -2.72
CA TYR A 117 8.03 -5.46 -3.45
C TYR A 117 8.03 -5.66 -4.97
N ARG A 118 8.86 -6.58 -5.51
CA ARG A 118 8.88 -6.94 -6.94
C ARG A 118 7.91 -8.06 -7.30
N MET A 119 7.51 -8.91 -6.35
CA MET A 119 6.61 -10.02 -6.67
C MET A 119 5.25 -9.53 -7.15
N ALA A 120 4.78 -10.24 -8.17
CA ALA A 120 3.79 -9.86 -9.14
C ALA A 120 2.52 -9.24 -8.55
N HIS A 121 2.11 -8.11 -9.13
CA HIS A 121 0.69 -7.87 -9.39
C HIS A 121 0.18 -8.95 -10.35
N ASP A 122 0.20 -10.21 -9.93
CA ASP A 122 -0.66 -11.20 -10.54
C ASP A 122 -2.05 -10.77 -10.11
N PHE A 123 -2.77 -10.09 -11.00
CA PHE A 123 -4.17 -9.70 -10.84
C PHE A 123 -5.10 -10.94 -10.76
N LEU A 124 -4.55 -12.10 -10.41
CA LEU A 124 -5.28 -13.30 -10.09
C LEU A 124 -5.93 -13.09 -8.72
N LEU A 125 -7.19 -12.67 -8.77
CA LEU A 125 -8.17 -12.51 -7.68
C LEU A 125 -8.28 -13.71 -6.70
N VAL A 126 -7.48 -14.77 -6.87
CA VAL A 126 -7.53 -16.05 -6.15
C VAL A 126 -6.43 -16.17 -5.10
N GLN A 127 -5.30 -15.48 -5.24
CA GLN A 127 -4.31 -15.38 -4.17
C GLN A 127 -4.39 -13.98 -3.59
N ARG A 128 -4.58 -13.91 -2.27
CA ARG A 128 -4.60 -12.67 -1.50
C ARG A 128 -3.23 -12.00 -1.69
N ALA A 129 -3.12 -11.14 -2.70
CA ALA A 129 -1.91 -10.43 -3.10
C ALA A 129 -1.42 -9.40 -2.05
N GLU A 130 -2.06 -9.38 -0.87
CA GLU A 130 -1.73 -8.49 0.23
C GLU A 130 -0.90 -9.16 1.32
N ASP A 131 -0.82 -10.50 1.36
CA ASP A 131 0.02 -11.19 2.34
C ASP A 131 1.43 -11.31 1.75
N PHE A 132 2.37 -10.51 2.28
CA PHE A 132 3.78 -10.85 2.18
C PHE A 132 3.93 -12.33 2.52
N SER A 133 4.58 -13.14 1.67
CA SER A 133 4.73 -14.55 1.99
C SER A 133 5.44 -14.67 3.34
N ASP A 134 4.86 -15.40 4.31
CA ASP A 134 5.46 -15.64 5.64
C ASP A 134 6.94 -16.02 5.54
N GLN A 135 7.33 -16.71 4.47
CA GLN A 135 8.71 -17.09 4.19
C GLN A 135 9.61 -15.90 3.88
N GLN A 136 9.13 -14.91 3.14
CA GLN A 136 9.88 -13.69 2.81
C GLN A 136 10.03 -12.79 4.03
N GLU A 137 8.99 -12.66 4.86
CA GLU A 137 9.06 -11.89 6.09
C GLU A 137 10.08 -12.50 7.07
N LYS A 138 10.03 -13.83 7.25
CA LYS A 138 11.03 -14.57 8.05
C LYS A 138 12.45 -14.34 7.53
N LYS A 139 12.66 -14.47 6.21
CA LYS A 139 13.97 -14.22 5.58
C LYS A 139 14.47 -12.79 5.83
N LEU A 140 13.58 -11.80 5.76
CA LEU A 140 13.93 -10.41 6.03
C LEU A 140 14.31 -10.19 7.49
N LEU A 141 13.58 -10.79 8.42
CA LEU A 141 13.87 -10.72 9.84
C LEU A 141 15.22 -11.38 10.17
N GLU A 142 15.51 -12.53 9.57
CA GLU A 142 16.79 -13.23 9.69
C GLU A 142 17.95 -12.36 9.18
N LEU A 143 17.86 -11.82 7.96
CA LEU A 143 18.89 -10.93 7.41
C LEU A 143 19.09 -9.67 8.24
N LYS A 144 18.00 -9.08 8.75
CA LYS A 144 18.06 -7.92 9.65
C LYS A 144 18.83 -8.24 10.93
N ASN A 145 18.52 -9.37 11.56
CA ASN A 145 19.16 -9.79 12.81
C ASN A 145 20.63 -10.14 12.57
N GLN A 146 20.95 -10.90 11.51
CA GLN A 146 22.33 -11.22 11.14
C GLN A 146 23.18 -9.97 10.94
N LEU A 147 22.66 -8.96 10.21
CA LEU A 147 23.35 -7.69 10.00
C LEU A 147 23.57 -6.93 11.31
N TRP A 148 22.54 -6.85 12.15
CA TRP A 148 22.60 -6.16 13.44
C TRP A 148 23.60 -6.82 14.38
N ASP A 149 23.52 -8.13 14.55
CA ASP A 149 24.38 -8.90 15.44
C ASP A 149 25.84 -8.84 14.98
N ALA A 150 26.09 -8.91 13.66
CA ALA A 150 27.43 -8.73 13.11
C ALA A 150 28.00 -7.32 13.39
N ALA A 151 27.18 -6.27 13.23
CA ALA A 151 27.60 -4.90 13.51
C ALA A 151 27.90 -4.69 15.01
N VAL A 152 27.05 -5.21 15.89
CA VAL A 152 27.25 -5.13 17.35
C VAL A 152 28.47 -5.93 17.79
N ALA A 153 28.68 -7.12 17.24
CA ALA A 153 29.82 -7.98 17.56
C ALA A 153 31.17 -7.37 17.15
N ALA A 154 31.20 -6.48 16.15
CA ALA A 154 32.40 -5.76 15.75
C ALA A 154 32.75 -4.59 16.72
N CYS A 155 31.77 -4.06 17.46
CA CYS A 155 31.95 -2.86 18.29
C CYS A 155 32.89 -2.92 19.49
N PRO A 156 33.16 -4.08 20.12
CA PRO A 156 34.14 -4.18 21.21
C PRO A 156 35.57 -3.84 20.77
N GLN A 157 35.89 -3.90 19.47
CA GLN A 157 37.23 -3.56 18.97
C GLN A 157 37.55 -2.08 19.26
N PRO A 158 38.69 -1.76 19.91
CA PRO A 158 39.01 -0.39 20.35
C PRO A 158 38.98 0.65 19.21
N ASN A 159 39.38 0.21 18.03
CA ASN A 159 39.50 0.97 16.78
C ASN A 159 38.14 1.28 16.14
N TYR A 160 37.05 0.64 16.56
CA TYR A 160 35.71 0.79 15.95
C TYR A 160 34.71 1.58 16.80
N ARG A 161 35.11 2.13 17.96
CA ARG A 161 34.20 2.93 18.80
C ARG A 161 33.50 4.07 18.04
N PRO A 162 34.19 4.91 17.24
CA PRO A 162 33.53 5.96 16.45
C PRO A 162 32.65 5.38 15.32
N ALA A 163 33.10 4.30 14.68
CA ALA A 163 32.35 3.62 13.62
C ALA A 163 31.02 3.09 14.16
N CYS A 164 31.01 2.49 15.35
CA CYS A 164 29.80 2.00 16.00
C CYS A 164 28.84 3.10 16.41
N ALA A 165 29.35 4.19 16.98
CA ALA A 165 28.55 5.33 17.38
C ALA A 165 27.81 5.98 16.19
N LEU A 166 28.37 5.89 14.97
CA LEU A 166 27.75 6.43 13.75
C LEU A 166 26.90 5.40 13.00
N SER A 167 27.33 4.14 12.95
CA SER A 167 26.72 3.10 12.11
C SER A 167 25.49 2.44 12.73
N LEU A 168 25.52 2.14 14.04
CA LEU A 168 24.38 1.50 14.71
C LEU A 168 23.10 2.36 14.65
N PRO A 169 23.16 3.69 14.89
CA PRO A 169 21.98 4.54 14.70
C PRO A 169 21.49 4.56 13.25
N ALA A 170 22.40 4.55 12.26
CA ALA A 170 22.01 4.55 10.85
C ALA A 170 21.31 3.25 10.44
N LEU A 171 21.80 2.10 10.91
CA LEU A 171 21.12 0.82 10.74
C LEU A 171 19.75 0.81 11.42
N ASN A 172 19.65 1.36 12.63
CA ASN A 172 18.38 1.46 13.33
C ASN A 172 17.37 2.32 12.58
N SER A 173 17.78 3.50 12.08
CA SER A 173 16.92 4.36 11.25
C SER A 173 16.47 3.67 9.97
N LEU A 174 17.34 2.89 9.31
CA LEU A 174 16.93 2.07 8.16
C LEU A 174 15.84 1.06 8.54
N PHE A 175 16.01 0.33 9.63
CA PHE A 175 15.03 -0.67 10.08
C PHE A 175 13.71 -0.04 10.53
N GLU A 176 13.76 1.15 11.13
CA GLU A 176 12.58 1.92 11.51
C GLU A 176 11.77 2.34 10.28
N VAL A 177 12.41 2.95 9.28
CA VAL A 177 11.72 3.33 8.03
C VAL A 177 11.19 2.10 7.29
N ALA A 178 11.95 1.00 7.29
CA ALA A 178 11.50 -0.27 6.71
C ALA A 178 10.20 -0.79 7.37
N ARG A 179 10.08 -0.66 8.69
CA ARG A 179 8.87 -1.01 9.46
C ARG A 179 7.71 -0.04 9.17
N LEU A 180 7.98 1.26 9.10
CA LEU A 180 6.96 2.26 8.75
C LEU A 180 6.39 2.00 7.34
N ARG A 181 7.24 1.62 6.38
CA ARG A 181 6.82 1.26 5.03
C ARG A 181 5.94 0.01 5.01
N ALA A 182 6.26 -1.01 5.82
CA ALA A 182 5.41 -2.20 5.96
C ALA A 182 4.04 -1.84 6.55
N GLY A 183 4.00 -1.08 7.65
CA GLY A 183 2.74 -0.63 8.25
C GLY A 183 1.91 0.29 7.32
N ALA A 184 2.55 1.05 6.42
CA ALA A 184 1.83 1.83 5.41
C ALA A 184 1.18 0.96 4.31
N ALA A 185 1.70 -0.25 4.08
CA ALA A 185 1.07 -1.24 3.20
C ALA A 185 -0.15 -1.87 3.87
N GLU A 186 -0.07 -2.17 5.16
CA GLU A 186 -1.09 -2.84 5.98
C GLU A 186 -2.11 -1.88 6.62
N LYS A 187 -2.37 -0.70 6.03
CA LYS A 187 -3.40 0.23 6.54
C LYS A 187 -4.80 -0.34 6.30
N HIS A 188 -5.27 -1.18 7.21
CA HIS A 188 -6.66 -1.63 7.31
C HIS A 188 -7.30 -1.12 8.61
N PRO A 189 -8.64 -0.97 8.65
CA PRO A 189 -9.34 -0.78 9.92
C PRO A 189 -8.95 -1.90 10.90
N PRO A 190 -8.82 -1.61 12.21
CA PRO A 190 -8.56 -2.66 13.19
C PRO A 190 -9.65 -3.73 13.06
N GLN A 191 -9.23 -5.00 13.06
CA GLN A 191 -10.18 -6.11 13.15
C GLN A 191 -10.74 -6.08 14.57
N ILE A 192 -12.00 -5.69 14.71
CA ILE A 192 -12.75 -5.69 15.98
C ILE A 192 -13.28 -7.10 16.23
#